data_AF-A0A1J3DEY4-F1
#
_entry.id   AF-A0A1J3DEY4-F1
#
_cell.length_a   1.000
_cell.length_b   1.000
_cell.length_c   1.000
_cell.angle_alpha   90.00
_cell.angle_beta   90.00
_cell.angle_gamma   90.00
#
_symmetry.space_group_name_H-M   'P 1'
#
loop_
_entity.id
_entity.type
_entity.pdbx_description
1 polymer ?
#
loop_
_entity_poly.entity_id
_entity_poly.type
_entity_poly.pdbx_seq_one_letter_code
_entity_poly.pdbx_strand_id
1 'polypeptide(L)'
;MNMGNGKERIVHEVAMVVPKRIREEEEEGDCVEVLVTELKKRGMVVDRVVGLADEFLKVAAPWETLGNAAAELHIRKPTRLGIDLPFEMQGSEAFFRQPDGSLFSWFERFRCYQHLIYGIVNCEGYDVTLKLDGREFCWAAGESLVRRLESEGVIKQMFPLHDEFKRKELLQNWALNWWNCTNQPIDQIYSYFGAKIGVYFSFLGMYTQWLIFPALLGFIVQMVDFGSLQFLVLPSFFVSTILWAALFLQFWKRKNSALLARWQINYLVGPSQGYRFLGMEWSSLPFPKDFIKKLGNEKAQEKEAYQRYEWFAYRKRFRNDVLVIVSIICLQLPFELAYAHIYEIITYDAIKYVLTAIYLLIIQYLTRLGGKVSVKLINREINESVEYRANSLIYKVFGLYFMQTYIGIFYHALLHRNFMTLRQVLIQRLIISQVFWTLMDGSLPYLKYSYRKFRARKKKKSEGGPSTGRIQIASRVEKEYFKPTYSASIGVELEDGLFDDSLELALQFGMIMMFACAFPL
;
A
#
# COMPACT_ATOMS: atom_id res chain seq x y z
N MET A 1 -8.45 -38.18 22.37
CA MET A 1 -7.18 -38.79 21.95
C MET A 1 -6.11 -37.70 21.98
N ASN A 2 -5.18 -37.81 22.93
CA ASN A 2 -3.98 -36.99 23.18
C ASN A 2 -4.04 -35.50 22.79
N MET A 3 -4.53 -34.67 23.72
CA MET A 3 -4.09 -33.27 23.83
C MET A 3 -2.62 -33.28 24.32
N GLY A 4 -1.69 -33.56 23.41
CA GLY A 4 -0.29 -33.27 23.65
C GLY A 4 -0.11 -31.77 23.76
N ASN A 5 0.57 -31.31 24.81
CA ASN A 5 1.16 -29.96 24.92
C ASN A 5 1.98 -29.68 23.65
N GLY A 6 1.32 -29.13 22.62
CA GLY A 6 1.97 -28.63 21.44
C GLY A 6 2.67 -27.35 21.83
N LYS A 7 3.96 -27.44 22.22
CA LYS A 7 4.84 -26.27 22.21
C LYS A 7 4.67 -25.64 20.83
N GLU A 8 4.03 -24.48 20.78
CA GLU A 8 3.83 -23.71 19.56
C GLU A 8 5.20 -23.61 18.89
N ARG A 9 5.31 -24.12 17.67
CA ARG A 9 6.59 -24.13 16.96
C ARG A 9 6.99 -22.66 16.81
N ILE A 10 8.18 -22.29 17.30
CA ILE A 10 8.68 -20.93 17.17
C ILE A 10 8.93 -20.70 15.67
N VAL A 11 8.03 -19.96 15.03
CA VAL A 11 8.13 -19.59 13.61
C VAL A 11 8.75 -18.21 13.54
N HIS A 12 9.78 -18.03 12.71
CA HIS A 12 10.31 -16.71 12.42
C HIS A 12 9.36 -15.96 11.48
N GLU A 13 8.81 -14.86 11.97
CA GLU A 13 7.76 -14.11 11.28
C GLU A 13 8.28 -12.79 10.68
N VAL A 14 9.42 -12.28 11.15
CA VAL A 14 10.02 -11.01 10.68
C VAL A 14 11.49 -11.24 10.30
N ALA A 15 11.94 -10.56 9.25
CA ALA A 15 13.35 -10.50 8.86
C ALA A 15 13.85 -9.05 8.81
N MET A 16 15.06 -8.83 9.33
CA MET A 16 15.80 -7.58 9.20
C MET A 16 17.05 -7.81 8.35
N VAL A 17 17.34 -6.86 7.45
CA VAL A 17 18.50 -6.91 6.57
C VAL A 17 19.58 -5.98 7.09
N VAL A 18 20.75 -6.56 7.36
CA VAL A 18 21.90 -5.90 7.98
C VAL A 18 23.13 -6.12 7.08
N PRO A 19 24.09 -5.18 7.01
CA PRO A 19 25.34 -5.41 6.31
C PRO A 19 26.06 -6.66 6.84
N LYS A 20 26.68 -7.39 5.92
CA LYS A 20 27.45 -8.58 6.26
C LYS A 20 28.75 -8.18 6.95
N ARG A 21 29.08 -8.82 8.08
CA ARG A 21 30.37 -8.63 8.75
C ARG A 21 31.55 -9.01 7.85
N ILE A 22 32.54 -8.14 7.79
CA ILE A 22 33.79 -8.33 7.03
C ILE A 22 34.90 -8.88 7.94
N ARG A 23 34.81 -8.68 9.27
CA ARG A 23 35.77 -9.18 10.27
C ARG A 23 35.04 -9.94 11.38
N GLU A 24 35.67 -11.01 11.87
CA GLU A 24 35.21 -11.81 13.03
C GLU A 24 35.62 -11.19 14.37
N GLU A 25 36.26 -10.01 14.37
CA GLU A 25 36.59 -9.30 15.60
C GLU A 25 35.30 -8.70 16.18
N GLU A 26 34.89 -9.21 17.34
CA GLU A 26 33.84 -8.61 18.18
C GLU A 26 34.35 -7.24 18.67
N GLU A 27 34.16 -6.19 17.88
CA GLU A 27 34.37 -4.83 18.35
C GLU A 27 33.35 -4.54 19.46
N GLU A 28 33.84 -4.16 20.66
CA GLU A 28 32.98 -3.69 21.73
C GLU A 28 32.10 -2.53 21.22
N GLY A 29 30.78 -2.71 21.29
CA GLY A 29 29.81 -1.73 20.80
C GLY A 29 29.31 -1.94 19.37
N ASP A 30 29.52 -3.10 18.73
CA ASP A 30 28.91 -3.39 17.42
C ASP A 30 27.39 -3.17 17.44
N CYS A 31 26.91 -2.25 16.60
CA CYS A 31 25.49 -1.93 16.39
C CYS A 31 24.61 -3.18 16.27
N VAL A 32 25.09 -4.21 15.55
CA VAL A 32 24.34 -5.42 15.25
C VAL A 32 24.25 -6.34 16.47
N GLU A 33 25.34 -6.45 17.25
CA GLU A 33 25.31 -7.21 18.52
C GLU A 33 24.42 -6.53 19.55
N VAL A 34 24.51 -5.21 19.68
CA VAL A 34 23.64 -4.44 20.58
C VAL A 34 22.17 -4.66 20.20
N LEU A 35 21.83 -4.57 18.91
CA LEU A 35 20.48 -4.86 18.42
C LEU A 35 20.02 -6.27 18.78
N VAL A 36 20.85 -7.30 18.53
CA VAL A 36 20.48 -8.69 18.85
C VAL A 36 20.33 -8.91 20.35
N THR A 37 21.15 -8.24 21.16
CA THR A 37 21.09 -8.31 22.62
C THR A 37 19.81 -7.68 23.14
N GLU A 38 19.45 -6.49 22.65
CA GLU A 38 18.20 -5.81 23.03
C GLU A 38 16.95 -6.59 22.58
N LEU A 39 16.98 -7.21 21.39
CA LEU A 39 15.90 -8.08 20.93
C LEU A 39 15.73 -9.29 21.88
N LYS A 40 16.84 -9.92 22.30
CA LYS A 40 16.81 -11.03 23.25
C LYS A 40 16.36 -10.60 24.65
N LYS A 41 16.75 -9.42 25.13
CA LYS A 41 16.27 -8.84 26.41
C LYS A 41 14.75 -8.70 26.44
N ARG A 42 14.13 -8.37 25.29
CA ARG A 42 12.66 -8.33 25.12
C ARG A 42 12.00 -9.71 24.97
N GLY A 43 12.75 -10.80 25.12
CA GLY A 43 12.24 -12.17 25.03
C GLY A 43 12.03 -12.67 23.59
N MET A 44 12.62 -12.02 22.59
CA MET A 44 12.58 -12.49 21.21
C MET A 44 13.73 -13.45 20.90
N VAL A 45 13.47 -14.42 20.03
CA VAL A 45 14.46 -15.37 19.50
C VAL A 45 14.95 -14.85 18.16
N VAL A 46 16.28 -14.68 18.04
CA VAL A 46 16.90 -14.15 16.83
C VAL A 46 17.85 -15.18 16.22
N ASP A 47 17.57 -15.55 14.97
CA ASP A 47 18.38 -16.47 14.18
C ASP A 47 19.11 -15.69 13.08
N ARG A 48 20.43 -15.88 12.98
CA ARG A 48 21.24 -15.23 11.95
C ARG A 48 21.36 -16.11 10.72
N VAL A 49 21.18 -15.52 9.55
CA VAL A 49 21.36 -16.19 8.26
C VAL A 49 22.23 -15.34 7.35
N VAL A 50 23.43 -15.85 7.07
CA VAL A 50 24.37 -15.19 6.15
C VAL A 50 23.90 -15.37 4.71
N GLY A 51 23.61 -14.26 4.04
CA GLY A 51 23.24 -14.21 2.62
C GLY A 51 24.44 -14.05 1.68
N LEU A 52 24.16 -13.86 0.38
CA LEU A 52 25.19 -13.62 -0.63
C LEU A 52 25.83 -12.24 -0.49
N ALA A 53 25.02 -11.21 -0.24
CA ALA A 53 25.47 -9.81 -0.14
C ALA A 53 25.29 -9.22 1.26
N ASP A 54 24.22 -9.62 1.96
CA ASP A 54 23.79 -9.07 3.25
C ASP A 54 23.57 -10.20 4.26
N GLU A 55 23.55 -9.86 5.54
CA GLU A 55 23.15 -10.74 6.63
C GLU A 55 21.67 -10.52 6.98
N PHE A 56 20.97 -11.60 7.30
CA PHE A 56 19.55 -11.58 7.64
C PHE A 56 19.33 -12.02 9.08
N LEU A 57 18.74 -11.16 9.89
CA LEU A 57 18.28 -11.49 11.23
C LEU A 57 16.81 -11.92 11.17
N LYS A 58 16.54 -13.19 11.42
CA LYS A 58 15.18 -13.72 11.55
C LYS A 58 14.72 -13.60 12.99
N VAL A 59 13.64 -12.88 13.22
CA VAL A 59 13.08 -12.64 14.54
C VAL A 59 11.82 -13.49 14.71
N ALA A 60 11.76 -14.18 15.83
CA ALA A 60 10.59 -14.88 16.33
C ALA A 60 10.31 -14.43 17.78
N ALA A 61 9.06 -14.47 18.20
CA ALA A 61 8.66 -14.18 19.56
C ALA A 61 7.82 -15.34 20.09
N PRO A 62 8.04 -15.78 21.34
CA PRO A 62 7.18 -16.75 21.97
C PRO A 62 5.78 -16.15 22.21
N TRP A 63 4.80 -17.03 22.40
CA TRP A 63 3.40 -16.64 22.54
C TRP A 63 3.19 -15.64 23.70
N GLU A 64 3.91 -15.80 24.81
CA GLU A 64 3.79 -14.94 26.00
C GLU A 64 4.19 -13.49 25.69
N THR A 65 5.33 -13.31 25.02
CA THR A 65 5.79 -11.99 24.59
C THR A 65 4.81 -11.34 23.61
N LEU A 66 4.27 -12.13 22.66
CA LEU A 66 3.27 -11.64 21.71
C LEU A 66 1.95 -11.27 22.37
N GLY A 67 1.46 -12.08 23.30
CA GLY A 67 0.22 -11.78 24.01
C GLY A 67 0.37 -10.56 24.93
N ASN A 68 1.54 -10.33 25.54
CA ASN A 68 1.79 -9.13 26.34
C ASN A 68 1.77 -7.89 25.44
N ALA A 69 2.45 -7.94 24.29
CA ALA A 69 2.41 -6.87 23.30
C ALA A 69 0.98 -6.62 22.76
N ALA A 70 0.20 -7.68 22.54
CA ALA A 70 -1.18 -7.56 22.11
C ALA A 70 -2.08 -6.90 23.16
N ALA A 71 -1.82 -7.17 24.45
CA ALA A 71 -2.52 -6.54 25.56
C ALA A 71 -2.14 -5.05 25.70
N GLU A 72 -0.86 -4.70 25.54
CA GLU A 72 -0.38 -3.31 25.49
C GLU A 72 -1.00 -2.52 24.32
N LEU A 73 -1.16 -3.18 23.17
CA LEU A 73 -1.82 -2.60 21.99
C LEU A 73 -3.35 -2.58 22.09
N HIS A 74 -3.93 -3.11 23.18
CA HIS A 74 -5.37 -3.26 23.39
C HIS A 74 -6.09 -3.87 22.17
N ILE A 75 -5.51 -4.92 21.58
CA ILE A 75 -6.10 -5.58 20.41
C ILE A 75 -7.45 -6.18 20.81
N ARG A 76 -8.54 -5.74 20.20
CA ARG A 76 -9.88 -6.27 20.49
C ARG A 76 -10.13 -7.59 19.78
N LYS A 77 -10.69 -8.56 20.50
CA LYS A 77 -11.01 -9.89 19.96
C LYS A 77 -12.36 -10.39 20.46
N PRO A 78 -13.04 -11.23 19.64
CA PRO A 78 -14.26 -11.88 20.06
C PRO A 78 -13.97 -12.94 21.12
N THR A 79 -14.72 -12.89 22.20
CA THR A 79 -14.81 -13.98 23.18
C THR A 79 -15.68 -15.12 22.63
N ARG A 80 -15.61 -16.31 23.25
CA ARG A 80 -16.51 -17.43 22.92
C ARG A 80 -17.99 -17.11 23.15
N LEU A 81 -18.28 -16.04 23.91
CA LEU A 81 -19.62 -15.52 24.15
C LEU A 81 -20.11 -14.56 23.05
N GLY A 82 -19.27 -14.25 22.05
CA GLY A 82 -19.59 -13.32 20.97
C GLY A 82 -19.46 -11.85 21.34
N ILE A 83 -18.89 -11.54 22.52
CA ILE A 83 -18.62 -10.17 22.96
C ILE A 83 -17.17 -9.83 22.62
N ASP A 84 -16.96 -8.66 22.01
CA ASP A 84 -15.62 -8.16 21.70
C ASP A 84 -15.04 -7.41 22.89
N LEU A 85 -13.88 -7.87 23.38
CA LEU A 85 -13.15 -7.26 24.49
C LEU A 85 -11.70 -7.00 24.09
N PRO A 86 -11.02 -5.99 24.68
CA PRO A 86 -9.58 -5.88 24.56
C PRO A 86 -8.91 -7.16 25.08
N PHE A 87 -7.89 -7.62 24.36
CA PHE A 87 -7.18 -8.83 24.72
C PHE A 87 -6.44 -8.65 26.04
N GLU A 88 -6.63 -9.60 26.95
CA GLU A 88 -5.92 -9.67 28.22
C GLU A 88 -5.25 -11.04 28.36
N MET A 89 -3.98 -11.03 28.77
CA MET A 89 -3.19 -12.26 28.89
C MET A 89 -3.80 -13.25 29.89
N GLN A 90 -4.27 -12.75 31.04
CA GLN A 90 -4.81 -13.56 32.14
C GLN A 90 -6.11 -14.29 31.76
N GLY A 91 -6.80 -13.84 30.70
CA GLY A 91 -8.06 -14.40 30.21
C GLY A 91 -7.98 -15.02 28.81
N SER A 92 -6.80 -15.40 28.34
CA SER A 92 -6.57 -15.84 26.94
C SER A 92 -7.49 -16.97 26.47
N GLU A 93 -7.91 -17.87 27.36
CA GLU A 93 -8.82 -18.98 27.06
C GLU A 93 -10.25 -18.56 26.72
N ALA A 94 -10.70 -17.38 27.20
CA ALA A 94 -12.03 -16.86 26.93
C ALA A 94 -12.18 -16.37 25.47
N PHE A 95 -11.07 -16.11 24.79
CA PHE A 95 -11.05 -15.62 23.41
C PHE A 95 -11.18 -16.75 22.38
N PHE A 96 -11.75 -16.41 21.23
CA PHE A 96 -11.89 -17.33 20.12
C PHE A 96 -10.53 -17.60 19.47
N ARG A 97 -10.23 -18.89 19.22
CA ARG A 97 -9.04 -19.33 18.48
C ARG A 97 -9.39 -19.61 17.02
N GLN A 98 -8.48 -19.29 16.13
CA GLN A 98 -8.61 -19.60 14.70
C GLN A 98 -8.60 -21.13 14.47
N PRO A 99 -9.04 -21.61 13.29
CA PRO A 99 -9.05 -23.04 12.96
C PRO A 99 -7.67 -23.71 13.03
N ASP A 100 -6.60 -22.93 12.86
CA ASP A 100 -5.21 -23.38 12.97
C ASP A 100 -4.73 -23.49 14.44
N GLY A 101 -5.61 -23.19 15.41
CA GLY A 101 -5.29 -23.18 16.83
C GLY A 101 -4.63 -21.89 17.33
N SER A 102 -4.30 -20.96 16.42
CA SER A 102 -3.67 -19.69 16.78
C SER A 102 -4.69 -18.71 17.37
N LEU A 103 -4.27 -17.96 18.39
CA LEU A 103 -5.06 -16.83 18.87
C LEU A 103 -4.96 -15.67 17.86
N PHE A 104 -3.74 -15.25 17.54
CA PHE A 104 -3.47 -14.06 16.71
C PHE A 104 -3.33 -14.38 15.22
N SER A 105 -3.96 -13.55 14.39
CA SER A 105 -3.79 -13.58 12.94
C SER A 105 -2.38 -13.13 12.54
N TRP A 106 -1.96 -13.46 11.32
CA TRP A 106 -0.61 -13.09 10.87
C TRP A 106 -0.41 -11.58 10.86
N PHE A 107 -1.45 -10.84 10.47
CA PHE A 107 -1.49 -9.39 10.53
C PHE A 107 -1.36 -8.84 11.96
N GLU A 108 -2.11 -9.39 12.92
CA GLU A 108 -2.04 -8.98 14.33
C GLU A 108 -0.68 -9.26 14.95
N ARG A 109 -0.09 -10.43 14.65
CA ARG A 109 1.26 -10.78 15.10
C ARG A 109 2.27 -9.78 14.56
N PHE A 110 2.21 -9.46 13.27
CA PHE A 110 3.11 -8.46 12.67
C PHE A 110 3.01 -7.09 13.34
N ARG A 111 1.80 -6.64 13.72
CA ARG A 111 1.63 -5.41 14.51
C ARG A 111 2.29 -5.50 15.89
N CYS A 112 2.20 -6.65 16.55
CA CYS A 112 2.88 -6.89 17.82
C CYS A 112 4.41 -6.84 17.65
N TYR A 113 4.96 -7.46 16.60
CA TYR A 113 6.39 -7.34 16.31
C TYR A 113 6.81 -5.90 16.05
N GLN A 114 6.05 -5.14 15.26
CA GLN A 114 6.37 -3.73 15.02
C GLN A 114 6.38 -2.94 16.34
N HIS A 115 5.39 -3.13 17.21
CA HIS A 115 5.36 -2.49 18.53
C HIS A 115 6.56 -2.87 19.40
N LEU A 116 6.91 -4.16 19.46
CA LEU A 116 8.04 -4.66 20.24
C LEU A 116 9.39 -4.15 19.72
N ILE A 117 9.59 -4.17 18.40
CA ILE A 117 10.85 -3.80 17.73
C ILE A 117 11.07 -2.29 17.80
N TYR A 118 10.05 -1.48 17.46
CA TYR A 118 10.17 -0.01 17.52
C TYR A 118 10.05 0.54 18.96
N GLY A 119 9.53 -0.26 19.89
CA GLY A 119 9.50 0.06 21.32
C GLY A 119 10.84 -0.13 22.05
N ILE A 120 11.90 -0.56 21.35
CA ILE A 120 13.26 -0.64 21.91
C ILE A 120 13.83 0.77 22.00
N VAL A 121 13.83 1.33 23.21
CA VAL A 121 14.33 2.66 23.54
C VAL A 121 15.52 2.57 24.49
N ASN A 122 16.40 3.57 24.45
CA ASN A 122 17.50 3.65 25.39
C ASN A 122 16.94 3.98 26.78
N CYS A 123 16.95 2.99 27.67
CA CYS A 123 16.56 3.15 29.07
C CYS A 123 17.74 3.55 29.96
N GLU A 124 18.97 3.44 29.45
CA GLU A 124 20.17 3.85 30.15
C GLU A 124 20.22 5.38 30.06
N GLY A 125 20.29 6.07 31.20
CA GLY A 125 20.23 7.54 31.26
C GLY A 125 21.45 8.27 30.66
N TYR A 126 22.23 7.57 29.84
CA TYR A 126 23.42 8.06 29.14
C TYR A 126 23.40 7.61 27.68
N ASP A 127 24.13 8.35 26.84
CA ASP A 127 24.23 8.05 25.42
C ASP A 127 25.17 6.86 25.19
N VAL A 128 24.68 5.83 24.50
CA VAL A 128 25.46 4.64 24.17
C VAL A 128 26.11 4.84 22.80
N THR A 129 27.42 4.62 22.69
CA THR A 129 28.11 4.67 21.40
C THR A 129 27.99 3.32 20.68
N LEU A 130 27.47 3.35 19.46
CA LEU A 130 27.32 2.21 18.58
C LEU A 130 28.36 2.32 17.46
N LYS A 131 29.05 1.22 17.15
CA LYS A 131 30.11 1.18 16.14
C LYS A 131 29.76 0.23 15.01
N LEU A 132 30.04 0.62 13.77
CA LEU A 132 29.93 -0.25 12.60
C LEU A 132 30.98 0.16 11.54
N ASP A 133 31.87 -0.77 11.19
CA ASP A 133 32.89 -0.58 10.16
C ASP A 133 33.67 0.75 10.30
N GLY A 134 34.02 1.13 11.53
CA GLY A 134 34.75 2.36 11.84
C GLY A 134 33.91 3.66 11.87
N ARG A 135 32.58 3.57 11.75
CA ARG A 135 31.66 4.68 12.01
C ARG A 135 31.11 4.57 13.42
N GLU A 136 31.10 5.68 14.15
CA GLU A 136 30.52 5.77 15.49
C GLU A 136 29.22 6.58 15.46
N PHE A 137 28.19 6.06 16.11
CA PHE A 137 26.88 6.67 16.23
C PHE A 137 26.50 6.77 17.71
N CYS A 138 25.90 7.88 18.13
CA CYS A 138 25.37 7.99 19.50
C CYS A 138 23.89 7.61 19.51
N TRP A 139 23.53 6.69 20.40
CA TRP A 139 22.15 6.32 20.71
C TRP A 139 21.69 7.08 21.95
N ALA A 140 20.89 8.12 21.73
CA ALA A 140 20.48 9.03 22.80
C ALA A 140 19.45 8.39 23.75
N ALA A 141 19.45 8.84 25.01
CA ALA A 141 18.45 8.42 26.01
C ALA A 141 17.01 8.67 25.50
N GLY A 142 16.15 7.65 25.57
CA GLY A 142 14.76 7.69 25.09
C GLY A 142 14.58 7.61 23.56
N GLU A 143 15.65 7.56 22.76
CA GLU A 143 15.55 7.34 21.31
C GLU A 143 15.33 5.86 20.99
N SER A 144 14.55 5.55 19.95
CA SER A 144 14.35 4.17 19.51
C SER A 144 15.54 3.66 18.70
N LEU A 145 16.14 2.53 19.10
CA LEU A 145 17.32 1.95 18.48
C LEU A 145 17.12 1.69 16.98
N VAL A 146 15.99 1.09 16.62
CA VAL A 146 15.70 0.65 15.25
C VAL A 146 15.59 1.84 14.29
N ARG A 147 14.90 2.92 14.68
CA ARG A 147 14.80 4.12 13.82
C ARG A 147 16.16 4.78 13.61
N ARG A 148 17.00 4.80 14.65
CA ARG A 148 18.37 5.30 14.52
C ARG A 148 19.15 4.48 13.50
N LEU A 149 19.12 3.15 13.62
CA LEU A 149 19.80 2.24 12.70
C LEU A 149 19.25 2.29 11.26
N GLU A 150 17.95 2.54 11.08
CA GLU A 150 17.34 2.79 9.77
C GLU A 150 17.84 4.12 9.16
N SER A 151 17.90 5.18 9.97
CA SER A 151 18.34 6.51 9.51
C SER A 151 19.81 6.51 9.06
N GLU A 152 20.65 5.72 9.73
CA GLU A 152 22.07 5.55 9.39
C GLU A 152 22.28 4.51 8.26
N GLY A 153 21.22 3.85 7.81
CA GLY A 153 21.27 2.85 6.75
C GLY A 153 21.94 1.52 7.15
N VAL A 154 22.08 1.26 8.45
CA VAL A 154 22.55 -0.02 9.00
C VAL A 154 21.48 -1.09 8.78
N ILE A 155 20.24 -0.80 9.18
CA ILE A 155 19.09 -1.63 8.80
C ILE A 155 18.63 -1.16 7.42
N LYS A 156 18.88 -1.98 6.40
CA LYS A 156 18.50 -1.65 5.02
C LYS A 156 17.00 -1.77 4.80
N GLN A 157 16.39 -2.79 5.39
CA GLN A 157 14.97 -3.08 5.29
C GLN A 157 14.54 -4.06 6.39
N MET A 158 13.33 -3.85 6.92
CA MET A 158 12.59 -4.84 7.72
C MET A 158 11.36 -5.29 6.94
N PHE A 159 11.07 -6.59 6.91
CA PHE A 159 9.88 -7.12 6.24
C PHE A 159 9.32 -8.37 6.94
N PRO A 160 7.99 -8.57 6.91
CA PRO A 160 7.39 -9.82 7.37
C PRO A 160 7.78 -10.96 6.41
N LEU A 161 8.13 -12.11 6.98
CA LEU A 161 8.33 -13.33 6.21
C LEU A 161 6.99 -13.96 5.88
N HIS A 162 6.81 -14.43 4.65
CA HIS A 162 5.56 -15.10 4.28
C HIS A 162 5.53 -16.53 4.80
N ASP A 163 4.46 -16.98 5.45
CA ASP A 163 4.23 -18.42 5.61
C ASP A 163 3.88 -19.08 4.26
N GLU A 164 4.68 -20.05 3.84
CA GLU A 164 4.53 -20.78 2.57
C GLU A 164 3.31 -21.69 2.57
N PHE A 165 2.94 -22.26 3.72
CA PHE A 165 1.81 -23.17 3.79
C PHE A 165 0.50 -22.40 3.54
N LYS A 166 0.23 -21.39 4.39
CA LYS A 166 -0.92 -20.50 4.23
C LYS A 166 -0.96 -19.80 2.87
N ARG A 167 0.19 -19.35 2.35
CA ARG A 167 0.24 -18.71 1.03
C ARG A 167 -0.10 -19.67 -0.11
N LYS A 168 0.38 -20.91 -0.07
CA LYS A 168 0.06 -21.93 -1.09
C LYS A 168 -1.41 -22.33 -1.04
N GLU A 169 -1.95 -22.49 0.16
CA GLU A 169 -3.37 -22.77 0.38
C GLU A 169 -4.24 -21.66 -0.20
N LEU A 170 -3.95 -20.40 0.12
CA LEU A 170 -4.63 -19.24 -0.47
C LEU A 170 -4.50 -19.22 -2.00
N LEU A 171 -3.30 -19.47 -2.54
CA LEU A 171 -3.08 -19.50 -3.98
C LEU A 171 -3.92 -20.58 -4.69
N GLN A 172 -3.98 -21.78 -4.11
CA GLN A 172 -4.71 -22.92 -4.68
C GLN A 172 -6.23 -22.73 -4.58
N ASN A 173 -6.72 -22.31 -3.41
CA ASN A 173 -8.15 -22.21 -3.15
C ASN A 173 -8.80 -20.99 -3.80
N TRP A 174 -8.03 -19.91 -4.01
CA TRP A 174 -8.53 -18.64 -4.55
C TRP A 174 -7.93 -18.29 -5.91
N ALA A 175 -6.63 -17.99 -5.99
CA ALA A 175 -6.04 -17.39 -7.19
C ALA A 175 -5.99 -18.33 -8.42
N LEU A 176 -5.81 -19.63 -8.19
CA LEU A 176 -5.76 -20.64 -9.26
C LEU A 176 -7.12 -21.33 -9.50
N ASN A 177 -8.11 -21.06 -8.65
CA ASN A 177 -9.42 -21.70 -8.73
C ASN A 177 -10.35 -20.91 -9.66
N TRP A 178 -10.20 -21.12 -10.98
CA TRP A 178 -10.95 -20.39 -12.01
C TRP A 178 -12.48 -20.53 -11.89
N TRP A 179 -12.97 -21.66 -11.35
CA TRP A 179 -14.41 -21.92 -11.17
C TRP A 179 -15.05 -21.01 -10.12
N ASN A 180 -14.28 -20.50 -9.16
CA ASN A 180 -14.75 -19.59 -8.10
C ASN A 180 -14.17 -18.17 -8.23
N CYS A 181 -13.93 -17.71 -9.46
CA CYS A 181 -13.34 -16.41 -9.79
C CYS A 181 -13.90 -15.23 -8.97
N THR A 182 -15.20 -15.24 -8.65
CA THR A 182 -15.87 -14.15 -7.93
C THR A 182 -16.12 -14.40 -6.45
N ASN A 183 -15.92 -15.62 -5.94
CA ASN A 183 -16.12 -15.93 -4.53
C ASN A 183 -14.77 -15.96 -3.79
N GLN A 184 -14.32 -14.78 -3.36
CA GLN A 184 -13.02 -14.59 -2.74
C GLN A 184 -13.07 -14.90 -1.22
N PRO A 185 -12.07 -15.60 -0.64
CA PRO A 185 -12.01 -15.89 0.79
C PRO A 185 -11.54 -14.66 1.58
N ILE A 186 -12.41 -13.66 1.65
CA ILE A 186 -12.15 -12.32 2.20
C ILE A 186 -11.59 -12.37 3.64
N ASP A 187 -12.09 -13.27 4.49
CA ASP A 187 -11.64 -13.38 5.88
C ASP A 187 -10.22 -13.96 6.02
N GLN A 188 -9.85 -14.88 5.11
CA GLN A 188 -8.49 -15.45 5.09
C GLN A 188 -7.47 -14.46 4.54
N ILE A 189 -7.88 -13.65 3.55
CA ILE A 189 -7.07 -12.55 3.03
C ILE A 189 -6.86 -11.50 4.12
N TYR A 190 -7.91 -11.14 4.86
CA TYR A 190 -7.83 -10.21 5.98
C TYR A 190 -6.90 -10.71 7.09
N SER A 191 -7.02 -11.98 7.50
CA SER A 191 -6.18 -12.53 8.58
C SER A 191 -4.71 -12.64 8.19
N TYR A 192 -4.39 -12.80 6.90
CA TYR A 192 -3.03 -12.93 6.41
C TYR A 192 -2.37 -11.59 6.06
N PHE A 193 -3.06 -10.74 5.28
CA PHE A 193 -2.53 -9.49 4.73
C PHE A 193 -2.99 -8.22 5.47
N GLY A 194 -4.05 -8.31 6.28
CA GLY A 194 -4.60 -7.20 7.05
C GLY A 194 -5.74 -6.45 6.36
N ALA A 195 -6.20 -5.40 7.04
CA ALA A 195 -7.40 -4.64 6.70
C ALA A 195 -7.35 -3.98 5.31
N LYS A 196 -6.26 -3.28 4.98
CA LYS A 196 -6.15 -2.50 3.73
C LYS A 196 -6.34 -3.39 2.49
N ILE A 197 -5.58 -4.48 2.43
CA ILE A 197 -5.62 -5.45 1.33
C ILE A 197 -6.96 -6.22 1.34
N GLY A 198 -7.47 -6.57 2.52
CA GLY A 198 -8.78 -7.23 2.66
C GLY A 198 -9.95 -6.39 2.12
N VAL A 199 -9.99 -5.08 2.43
CA VAL A 199 -11.03 -4.16 1.92
C VAL A 199 -10.93 -4.04 0.40
N TYR A 200 -9.72 -3.89 -0.16
CA TYR A 200 -9.52 -3.80 -1.60
C TYR A 200 -10.01 -5.05 -2.34
N PHE A 201 -9.60 -6.25 -1.92
CA PHE A 201 -10.07 -7.48 -2.56
C PHE A 201 -11.59 -7.66 -2.39
N SER A 202 -12.16 -7.24 -1.26
CA SER A 202 -13.61 -7.23 -1.07
C SER A 202 -14.35 -6.29 -2.02
N PHE A 203 -13.75 -5.12 -2.32
CA PHE A 203 -14.24 -4.18 -3.33
C PHE A 203 -14.15 -4.80 -4.72
N LEU A 204 -12.96 -5.28 -5.10
CA LEU A 204 -12.69 -5.92 -6.38
C LEU A 204 -13.68 -7.06 -6.65
N GLY A 205 -13.85 -7.98 -5.70
CA GLY A 205 -14.78 -9.11 -5.85
C GLY A 205 -16.22 -8.66 -6.05
N MET A 206 -16.70 -7.67 -5.28
CA MET A 206 -18.05 -7.12 -5.46
C MET A 206 -18.18 -6.39 -6.80
N TYR A 207 -17.19 -5.59 -7.17
CA TYR A 207 -17.15 -4.83 -8.41
C TYR A 207 -17.24 -5.77 -9.62
N THR A 208 -16.42 -6.83 -9.66
CA THR A 208 -16.46 -7.84 -10.73
C THR A 208 -17.80 -8.56 -10.81
N GLN A 209 -18.42 -8.93 -9.67
CA GLN A 209 -19.76 -9.53 -9.66
C GLN A 209 -20.82 -8.58 -10.22
N TRP A 210 -20.77 -7.31 -9.83
CA TRP A 210 -21.76 -6.32 -10.25
C TRP A 210 -21.57 -5.90 -11.71
N LEU A 211 -20.34 -5.92 -12.24
CA LEU A 211 -20.05 -5.65 -13.65
C LEU A 211 -20.70 -6.63 -14.63
N ILE A 212 -21.10 -7.83 -14.17
CA ILE A 212 -21.82 -8.81 -15.00
C ILE A 212 -23.11 -8.20 -15.57
N PHE A 213 -23.82 -7.37 -14.80
CA PHE A 213 -25.06 -6.73 -15.26
C PHE A 213 -24.85 -5.79 -16.47
N PRO A 214 -24.04 -4.72 -16.38
CA PRO A 214 -23.81 -3.85 -17.53
C PRO A 214 -23.10 -4.58 -18.68
N ALA A 215 -22.23 -5.55 -18.41
CA ALA A 215 -21.57 -6.34 -19.45
C ALA A 215 -22.56 -7.18 -20.27
N LEU A 216 -23.52 -7.85 -19.62
CA LEU A 216 -24.55 -8.62 -20.31
C LEU A 216 -25.48 -7.72 -21.12
N LEU A 217 -25.92 -6.59 -20.54
CA LEU A 217 -26.75 -5.62 -21.27
C LEU A 217 -26.00 -5.01 -22.46
N GLY A 218 -24.75 -4.62 -22.27
CA GLY A 218 -23.89 -4.08 -23.31
C GLY A 218 -23.65 -5.07 -24.46
N PHE A 219 -23.42 -6.34 -24.11
CA PHE A 219 -23.31 -7.43 -25.09
C PHE A 219 -24.60 -7.59 -25.90
N ILE A 220 -25.78 -7.58 -25.26
CA ILE A 220 -27.07 -7.68 -25.96
C ILE A 220 -27.27 -6.48 -26.90
N VAL A 221 -27.00 -5.25 -26.44
CA VAL A 221 -27.11 -4.02 -27.24
C VAL A 221 -26.18 -4.05 -28.46
N GLN A 222 -25.02 -4.68 -28.33
CA GLN A 222 -24.03 -4.76 -29.41
C GLN A 222 -24.30 -5.90 -30.41
N MET A 223 -24.91 -7.01 -29.97
CA MET A 223 -25.17 -8.18 -30.82
C MET A 223 -26.52 -8.12 -31.54
N VAL A 224 -27.53 -7.48 -30.95
CA VAL A 224 -28.87 -7.39 -31.52
C VAL A 224 -29.00 -6.08 -32.29
N ASP A 225 -29.32 -6.17 -33.59
CA ASP A 225 -29.69 -5.00 -34.38
C ASP A 225 -31.16 -4.64 -34.13
N PHE A 226 -31.39 -3.53 -33.44
CA PHE A 226 -32.73 -3.04 -33.09
C PHE A 226 -33.34 -2.14 -34.17
N GLY A 227 -32.64 -1.91 -35.30
CA GLY A 227 -33.12 -1.06 -36.39
C GLY A 227 -33.56 0.33 -35.91
N SER A 228 -34.82 0.70 -36.17
CA SER A 228 -35.37 2.00 -35.75
C SER A 228 -35.49 2.19 -34.24
N LEU A 229 -35.57 1.11 -33.46
CA LEU A 229 -35.67 1.17 -31.99
C LEU A 229 -34.34 1.48 -31.31
N GLN A 230 -33.22 1.43 -32.05
CA GLN A 230 -31.89 1.67 -31.49
C GLN A 230 -31.77 3.07 -30.83
N PHE A 231 -32.47 4.06 -31.36
CA PHE A 231 -32.56 5.41 -30.78
C PHE A 231 -33.17 5.42 -29.36
N LEU A 232 -34.05 4.47 -29.03
CA LEU A 232 -34.63 4.30 -27.69
C LEU A 232 -33.79 3.38 -26.82
N VAL A 233 -33.21 2.33 -27.40
CA VAL A 233 -32.42 1.32 -26.69
C VAL A 233 -31.15 1.94 -26.10
N LEU A 234 -30.41 2.77 -26.85
CA LEU A 234 -29.16 3.40 -26.39
C LEU A 234 -29.34 4.28 -25.12
N PRO A 235 -30.30 5.22 -25.08
CA PRO A 235 -30.61 5.97 -23.85
C PRO A 235 -31.09 5.08 -22.71
N SER A 236 -31.90 4.05 -22.99
CA SER A 236 -32.38 3.13 -21.95
C SER A 236 -31.24 2.31 -21.31
N PHE A 237 -30.26 1.90 -22.11
CA PHE A 237 -29.02 1.29 -21.64
C PHE A 237 -28.24 2.24 -20.74
N PHE A 238 -28.09 3.51 -21.15
CA PHE A 238 -27.38 4.51 -20.34
C PHE A 238 -28.04 4.75 -18.99
N VAL A 239 -29.36 4.92 -18.96
CA VAL A 239 -30.13 5.07 -17.72
C VAL A 239 -29.95 3.85 -16.83
N SER A 240 -29.95 2.64 -17.41
CA SER A 240 -29.71 1.39 -16.69
C SER A 240 -28.29 1.32 -16.11
N THR A 241 -27.28 1.78 -16.84
CA THR A 241 -25.88 1.86 -16.38
C THR A 241 -25.70 2.89 -15.28
N ILE A 242 -26.34 4.06 -15.37
CA ILE A 242 -26.34 5.06 -14.27
C ILE A 242 -27.01 4.50 -13.02
N LEU A 243 -28.18 3.86 -13.18
CA LEU A 243 -28.89 3.24 -12.07
C LEU A 243 -28.04 2.15 -11.42
N TRP A 244 -27.40 1.29 -12.22
CA TRP A 244 -26.45 0.29 -11.76
C TRP A 244 -25.32 0.92 -10.94
N ALA A 245 -24.69 1.98 -11.44
CA ALA A 245 -23.59 2.65 -10.77
C ALA A 245 -24.02 3.26 -9.43
N ALA A 246 -25.18 3.92 -9.39
CA ALA A 246 -25.73 4.50 -8.17
C ALA A 246 -26.03 3.41 -7.12
N LEU A 247 -26.65 2.30 -7.54
CA LEU A 247 -26.93 1.17 -6.67
C LEU A 247 -25.63 0.53 -6.18
N PHE A 248 -24.69 0.23 -7.08
CA PHE A 248 -23.39 -0.35 -6.74
C PHE A 248 -22.69 0.44 -5.65
N LEU A 249 -22.57 1.77 -5.81
CA LEU A 249 -21.91 2.63 -4.82
C LEU A 249 -22.63 2.61 -3.46
N GLN A 250 -23.97 2.59 -3.43
CA GLN A 250 -24.74 2.52 -2.18
C GLN A 250 -24.59 1.16 -1.50
N PHE A 251 -24.66 0.07 -2.26
CA PHE A 251 -24.45 -1.28 -1.73
C PHE A 251 -23.01 -1.48 -1.27
N TRP A 252 -22.03 -0.89 -1.95
CA TRP A 252 -20.64 -0.91 -1.50
C TRP A 252 -20.49 -0.20 -0.16
N LYS A 253 -21.08 1.00 0.01
CA LYS A 253 -21.07 1.69 1.31
C LYS A 253 -21.63 0.81 2.43
N ARG A 254 -22.76 0.14 2.18
CA ARG A 254 -23.37 -0.81 3.14
C ARG A 254 -22.45 -2.00 3.44
N LYS A 255 -21.88 -2.63 2.41
CA LYS A 255 -20.97 -3.76 2.56
C LYS A 255 -19.69 -3.37 3.30
N ASN A 256 -19.12 -2.21 2.97
CA ASN A 256 -17.94 -1.68 3.63
C ASN A 256 -18.21 -1.43 5.12
N SER A 257 -19.33 -0.80 5.48
CA SER A 257 -19.73 -0.65 6.89
C SER A 257 -19.89 -2.00 7.61
N ALA A 258 -20.49 -2.99 6.95
CA ALA A 258 -20.63 -4.34 7.51
C ALA A 258 -19.27 -5.04 7.68
N LEU A 259 -18.34 -4.90 6.73
CA LEU A 259 -16.98 -5.44 6.82
C LEU A 259 -16.17 -4.76 7.92
N LEU A 260 -16.24 -3.43 8.01
CA LEU A 260 -15.56 -2.66 9.06
C LEU A 260 -16.08 -3.02 10.46
N ALA A 261 -17.39 -3.29 10.59
CA ALA A 261 -17.97 -3.83 11.81
C ALA A 261 -17.50 -5.27 12.06
N ARG A 262 -17.56 -6.15 11.06
CA ARG A 262 -17.12 -7.55 11.17
C ARG A 262 -15.65 -7.70 11.57
N TRP A 263 -14.79 -6.84 11.03
CA TRP A 263 -13.35 -6.81 11.31
C TRP A 263 -12.98 -5.83 12.43
N GLN A 264 -13.97 -5.18 13.04
CA GLN A 264 -13.83 -4.25 14.15
C GLN A 264 -12.80 -3.13 13.92
N ILE A 265 -12.63 -2.70 12.68
CA ILE A 265 -11.71 -1.61 12.31
C ILE A 265 -12.23 -0.27 12.84
N ASN A 266 -13.55 -0.15 13.05
CA ASN A 266 -14.23 1.10 13.44
C ASN A 266 -14.14 1.50 14.93
N TYR A 267 -13.33 0.82 15.76
CA TYR A 267 -13.13 1.21 17.16
C TYR A 267 -11.69 1.56 17.54
N LEU A 268 -10.83 1.86 16.57
CA LEU A 268 -9.72 2.80 16.80
C LEU A 268 -10.25 4.26 16.77
N VAL A 269 -11.29 4.54 17.56
CA VAL A 269 -11.59 5.90 18.06
C VAL A 269 -10.78 6.13 19.34
N GLY A 270 -9.50 5.80 19.25
CA GLY A 270 -8.45 6.39 20.04
C GLY A 270 -7.49 6.95 18.98
N PRO A 271 -6.97 8.17 19.13
CA PRO A 271 -6.08 8.76 18.16
C PRO A 271 -5.03 7.70 17.84
N SER A 272 -4.96 7.25 16.58
CA SER A 272 -3.90 6.38 16.12
C SER A 272 -2.61 7.08 16.47
N GLN A 273 -2.01 6.65 17.57
CA GLN A 273 -0.78 7.16 18.14
C GLN A 273 0.39 6.61 17.33
N GLY A 274 0.27 6.65 16.00
CA GLY A 274 1.42 6.76 15.12
C GLY A 274 1.89 8.20 15.25
N TYR A 275 2.93 8.40 16.06
CA TYR A 275 3.72 9.63 16.16
C TYR A 275 3.12 10.79 16.99
N ARG A 276 2.59 10.50 18.18
CA ARG A 276 2.55 11.47 19.29
C ARG A 276 3.61 11.10 20.32
N PHE A 277 4.86 11.44 20.01
CA PHE A 277 5.91 11.61 21.01
C PHE A 277 6.58 12.96 20.77
N LEU A 278 5.87 14.02 21.16
CA LEU A 278 6.46 15.33 21.40
C LEU A 278 5.49 16.18 22.22
N GLY A 279 5.85 16.39 23.49
CA GLY A 279 5.56 17.64 24.19
C GLY A 279 4.27 17.72 25.00
N MET A 280 4.40 17.34 26.27
CA MET A 280 3.86 18.07 27.43
C MET A 280 2.40 17.76 27.85
N GLU A 281 2.26 16.80 28.77
CA GLU A 281 1.14 16.73 29.71
C GLU A 281 1.16 17.94 30.64
N TRP A 282 0.06 18.68 30.73
CA TRP A 282 -0.23 19.52 31.90
C TRP A 282 -1.33 18.86 32.71
N SER A 283 -0.92 18.40 33.87
CA SER A 283 -1.75 17.89 34.94
C SER A 283 -2.69 18.97 35.48
N SER A 284 -3.87 18.48 35.86
CA SER A 284 -4.96 19.14 36.57
C SER A 284 -4.50 19.90 37.82
N LEU A 285 -4.59 21.24 37.79
CA LEU A 285 -4.61 22.12 38.97
C LEU A 285 -5.70 23.20 38.78
N PRO A 286 -6.39 23.62 39.86
CA PRO A 286 -7.48 24.61 39.75
C PRO A 286 -6.90 26.02 39.54
N PHE A 287 -7.16 26.61 38.38
CA PHE A 287 -6.57 27.90 37.97
C PHE A 287 -7.24 29.12 38.65
N PRO A 288 -6.48 30.14 39.09
CA PRO A 288 -7.01 31.42 39.58
C PRO A 288 -7.65 32.26 38.46
N LYS A 289 -8.72 33.01 38.80
CA LYS A 289 -9.54 33.81 37.85
C LYS A 289 -8.78 34.85 37.02
N ASP A 290 -7.65 35.37 37.50
CA ASP A 290 -6.85 36.37 36.77
C ASP A 290 -6.03 35.76 35.62
N PHE A 291 -5.71 34.46 35.70
CA PHE A 291 -5.07 33.73 34.61
C PHE A 291 -6.04 33.47 33.45
N ILE A 292 -7.36 33.41 33.72
CA ILE A 292 -8.39 33.18 32.70
C ILE A 292 -8.54 34.37 31.75
N LYS A 293 -8.38 35.61 32.24
CA LYS A 293 -8.39 36.82 31.39
C LYS A 293 -7.13 36.94 30.53
N LYS A 294 -5.96 36.59 31.07
CA LYS A 294 -4.68 36.61 30.34
C LYS A 294 -4.61 35.50 29.29
N LEU A 295 -5.03 34.29 29.65
CA LEU A 295 -5.19 33.16 28.74
C LEU A 295 -6.28 33.41 27.69
N GLY A 296 -7.30 34.20 27.99
CA GLY A 296 -8.33 34.60 27.03
C GLY A 296 -7.80 35.52 25.92
N ASN A 297 -6.93 36.48 26.27
CA ASN A 297 -6.27 37.37 25.33
C ASN A 297 -5.16 36.65 24.54
N GLU A 298 -4.40 35.75 25.18
CA GLU A 298 -3.44 34.87 24.50
C GLU A 298 -4.14 33.88 23.56
N LYS A 299 -5.29 33.31 23.96
CA LYS A 299 -6.12 32.47 23.08
C LYS A 299 -6.72 33.25 21.91
N ALA A 300 -7.01 34.54 22.06
CA ALA A 300 -7.48 35.38 20.95
C ALA A 300 -6.36 35.63 19.93
N GLN A 301 -5.14 35.95 20.40
CA GLN A 301 -3.97 36.08 19.53
C GLN A 301 -3.54 34.74 18.90
N GLU A 302 -3.59 33.63 19.65
CA GLU A 302 -3.34 32.28 19.14
C GLU A 302 -4.38 31.89 18.09
N LYS A 303 -5.67 32.23 18.30
CA LYS A 303 -6.72 31.99 17.29
C LYS A 303 -6.46 32.79 16.02
N GLU A 304 -6.04 34.04 16.11
CA GLU A 304 -5.68 34.84 14.92
C GLU A 304 -4.40 34.37 14.24
N ALA A 305 -3.41 33.88 15.00
CA ALA A 305 -2.21 33.26 14.45
C ALA A 305 -2.52 31.92 13.77
N TYR A 306 -3.38 31.11 14.39
CA TYR A 306 -3.87 29.84 13.86
C TYR A 306 -4.71 30.04 12.60
N GLN A 307 -5.65 30.98 12.59
CA GLN A 307 -6.43 31.33 11.39
C GLN A 307 -5.53 31.82 10.27
N ARG A 308 -4.55 32.70 10.55
CA ARG A 308 -3.58 33.14 9.54
C ARG A 308 -2.78 31.96 8.99
N TYR A 309 -2.36 31.06 9.86
CA TYR A 309 -1.63 29.84 9.49
C TYR A 309 -2.47 28.93 8.59
N GLU A 310 -3.74 28.67 8.91
CA GLU A 310 -4.67 27.93 8.06
C GLU A 310 -4.88 28.61 6.70
N TRP A 311 -5.06 29.93 6.67
CA TRP A 311 -5.18 30.69 5.43
C TRP A 311 -3.91 30.62 4.56
N PHE A 312 -2.72 30.69 5.17
CA PHE A 312 -1.46 30.48 4.46
C PHE A 312 -1.32 29.06 3.93
N ALA A 313 -1.75 28.05 4.71
CA ALA A 313 -1.77 26.66 4.28
C ALA A 313 -2.72 26.46 3.09
N TYR A 314 -3.94 27.01 3.16
CA TYR A 314 -4.92 26.98 2.07
C TYR A 314 -4.38 27.64 0.80
N ARG A 315 -3.78 28.83 0.91
CA ARG A 315 -3.18 29.53 -0.24
C ARG A 315 -2.05 28.73 -0.89
N LYS A 316 -1.20 28.10 -0.09
CA LYS A 316 -0.12 27.23 -0.59
C LYS A 316 -0.68 26.01 -1.31
N ARG A 317 -1.74 25.37 -0.78
CA ARG A 317 -2.44 24.24 -1.42
C ARG A 317 -3.04 24.67 -2.76
N PHE A 318 -3.83 25.74 -2.77
CA PHE A 318 -4.42 26.26 -4.01
C PHE A 318 -3.37 26.57 -5.07
N ARG A 319 -2.27 27.23 -4.70
CA ARG A 319 -1.15 27.48 -5.63
C ARG A 319 -0.56 26.18 -6.18
N ASN A 320 -0.36 25.18 -5.32
CA ASN A 320 0.19 23.90 -5.74
C ASN A 320 -0.79 23.13 -6.64
N ASP A 321 -2.09 23.18 -6.36
CA ASP A 321 -3.13 22.57 -7.20
C ASP A 321 -3.18 23.25 -8.58
N VAL A 322 -3.14 24.59 -8.62
CA VAL A 322 -3.06 25.36 -9.87
C VAL A 322 -1.80 24.98 -10.65
N LEU A 323 -0.65 24.83 -9.99
CA LEU A 323 0.59 24.41 -10.67
C LEU A 323 0.47 23.02 -11.29
N VAL A 324 -0.15 22.07 -10.59
CA VAL A 324 -0.38 20.72 -11.13
C VAL A 324 -1.33 20.77 -12.32
N ILE A 325 -2.46 21.49 -12.22
CA ILE A 325 -3.45 21.62 -13.30
C ILE A 325 -2.85 22.30 -14.53
N VAL A 326 -2.11 23.40 -14.33
CA VAL A 326 -1.44 24.11 -15.44
C VAL A 326 -0.38 23.22 -16.08
N SER A 327 0.39 22.47 -15.28
CA SER A 327 1.36 21.49 -15.79
C SER A 327 0.68 20.41 -16.65
N ILE A 328 -0.49 19.91 -16.23
CA ILE A 328 -1.29 18.97 -17.02
C ILE A 328 -1.71 19.59 -18.35
N ILE A 329 -2.30 20.78 -18.31
CA ILE A 329 -2.83 21.43 -19.52
C ILE A 329 -1.70 21.73 -20.51
N CYS A 330 -0.59 22.30 -20.04
CA CYS A 330 0.52 22.72 -20.89
C CYS A 330 1.33 21.57 -21.47
N LEU A 331 1.48 20.45 -20.75
CA LEU A 331 2.25 19.31 -21.23
C LEU A 331 1.40 18.29 -21.99
N GLN A 332 0.17 18.04 -21.52
CA GLN A 332 -0.63 16.92 -22.01
C GLN A 332 -1.49 17.27 -23.22
N LEU A 333 -2.12 18.45 -23.21
CA LEU A 333 -3.04 18.85 -24.27
C LEU A 333 -2.35 19.00 -25.64
N PRO A 334 -1.15 19.61 -25.75
CA PRO A 334 -0.42 19.66 -27.02
C PRO A 334 0.00 18.26 -27.52
N PHE A 335 0.31 17.35 -26.62
CA PHE A 335 0.70 15.98 -26.97
C PHE A 335 -0.50 15.19 -27.52
N GLU A 336 -1.69 15.34 -26.93
CA GLU A 336 -2.92 14.77 -27.49
C GLU A 336 -3.23 15.33 -28.87
N LEU A 337 -3.08 16.65 -29.04
CA LEU A 337 -3.34 17.30 -30.32
C LEU A 337 -2.40 16.77 -31.41
N ALA A 338 -1.11 16.63 -31.07
CA ALA A 338 -0.12 16.03 -31.96
C ALA A 338 -0.46 14.57 -32.28
N TYR A 339 -0.85 13.77 -31.28
CA TYR A 339 -1.27 12.39 -31.48
C TYR A 339 -2.48 12.29 -32.42
N ALA A 340 -3.52 13.09 -32.21
CA ALA A 340 -4.72 13.07 -33.03
C ALA A 340 -4.43 13.44 -34.49
N HIS A 341 -3.62 14.48 -34.70
CA HIS A 341 -3.22 14.89 -36.05
C HIS A 341 -2.39 13.82 -36.76
N ILE A 342 -1.43 13.19 -36.06
CA ILE A 342 -0.63 12.09 -36.63
C ILE A 342 -1.51 10.86 -36.90
N TYR A 343 -2.46 10.56 -36.02
CA TYR A 343 -3.39 9.44 -36.17
C TYR A 343 -4.27 9.58 -37.43
N GLU A 344 -4.71 10.80 -37.76
CA GLU A 344 -5.48 11.07 -38.98
C GLU A 344 -4.65 10.97 -40.27
N ILE A 345 -3.38 11.40 -40.23
CA ILE A 345 -2.49 11.33 -41.40
C ILE A 345 -2.18 9.86 -41.77
N ILE A 346 -2.08 8.99 -40.78
CA ILE A 346 -1.67 7.60 -41.00
C ILE A 346 -2.84 6.79 -41.56
N THR A 347 -2.68 6.32 -42.80
CA THR A 347 -3.66 5.46 -43.47
C THR A 347 -3.57 3.99 -43.05
N TYR A 348 -2.36 3.50 -42.72
CA TYR A 348 -2.13 2.10 -42.37
C TYR A 348 -2.51 1.78 -40.92
N ASP A 349 -3.46 0.86 -40.73
CA ASP A 349 -3.95 0.50 -39.40
C ASP A 349 -2.89 -0.11 -38.49
N ALA A 350 -1.96 -0.91 -39.02
CA ALA A 350 -0.85 -1.48 -38.24
C ALA A 350 0.04 -0.38 -37.60
N ILE A 351 0.27 0.72 -38.32
CA ILE A 351 1.08 1.84 -37.83
C ILE A 351 0.31 2.61 -36.73
N LYS A 352 -1.03 2.69 -36.81
CA LYS A 352 -1.87 3.28 -35.75
C LYS A 352 -1.75 2.52 -34.42
N TYR A 353 -1.71 1.19 -34.43
CA TYR A 353 -1.48 0.39 -33.22
C TYR A 353 -0.11 0.67 -32.60
N VAL A 354 0.94 0.74 -33.42
CA VAL A 354 2.30 1.08 -32.96
C VAL A 354 2.36 2.49 -32.39
N LEU A 355 1.76 3.47 -33.07
CA LEU A 355 1.66 4.85 -32.59
C LEU A 355 0.95 4.92 -31.24
N THR A 356 -0.17 4.21 -31.09
CA THR A 356 -0.95 4.16 -29.85
C THR A 356 -0.13 3.54 -28.71
N ALA A 357 0.64 2.49 -28.98
CA ALA A 357 1.52 1.88 -27.98
C ALA A 357 2.65 2.83 -27.53
N ILE A 358 3.29 3.54 -28.47
CA ILE A 358 4.32 4.55 -28.16
C ILE A 358 3.70 5.71 -27.36
N TYR A 359 2.52 6.16 -27.76
CA TYR A 359 1.76 7.21 -27.06
C TYR A 359 1.47 6.81 -25.61
N LEU A 360 0.95 5.59 -25.36
CA LEU A 360 0.68 5.09 -24.02
C LEU A 360 1.97 4.97 -23.17
N LEU A 361 3.09 4.56 -23.77
CA LEU A 361 4.40 4.52 -23.10
C LEU A 361 4.89 5.90 -22.65
N ILE A 362 4.79 6.90 -23.54
CA ILE A 362 5.19 8.28 -23.25
C ILE A 362 4.32 8.85 -22.13
N ILE A 363 3.02 8.59 -22.19
CA ILE A 363 2.06 9.01 -21.18
C ILE A 363 2.36 8.39 -19.83
N GLN A 364 2.56 7.07 -19.76
CA GLN A 364 2.94 6.38 -18.53
C GLN A 364 4.16 7.05 -17.88
N TYR A 365 5.14 7.42 -18.70
CA TYR A 365 6.34 8.11 -18.25
C TYR A 365 6.03 9.52 -17.70
N LEU A 366 5.24 10.31 -18.42
CA LEU A 366 4.81 11.65 -18.00
C LEU A 366 3.99 11.60 -16.70
N THR A 367 3.06 10.65 -16.59
CA THR A 367 2.26 10.47 -15.37
C THR A 367 3.13 10.10 -14.17
N ARG A 368 4.12 9.22 -14.37
CA ARG A 368 5.08 8.88 -13.32
C ARG A 368 5.93 10.07 -12.89
N LEU A 369 6.32 10.93 -13.83
CA LEU A 369 7.01 12.18 -13.52
C LEU A 369 6.10 13.15 -12.74
N GLY A 370 4.86 13.36 -13.20
CA GLY A 370 3.86 14.20 -12.55
C GLY A 370 3.53 13.73 -11.13
N GLY A 371 3.47 12.42 -10.92
CA GLY A 371 3.34 11.82 -9.59
C GLY A 371 4.51 12.15 -8.67
N LYS A 372 5.77 11.96 -9.12
CA LYS A 372 6.96 12.34 -8.33
C LYS A 372 7.00 13.83 -7.99
N VAL A 373 6.56 14.69 -8.92
CA VAL A 373 6.43 16.13 -8.67
C VAL A 373 5.36 16.40 -7.62
N SER A 374 4.22 15.71 -7.67
CA SER A 374 3.13 15.84 -6.69
C SER A 374 3.56 15.47 -5.27
N VAL A 375 4.31 14.37 -5.14
CA VAL A 375 4.93 13.94 -3.87
C VAL A 375 5.85 15.05 -3.32
N LYS A 376 6.75 15.59 -4.17
CA LYS A 376 7.65 16.68 -3.78
C LYS A 376 6.91 17.97 -3.40
N LEU A 377 5.78 18.27 -4.05
CA LEU A 377 4.93 19.41 -3.72
C LEU A 377 4.25 19.23 -2.36
N ILE A 378 3.81 18.01 -2.04
CA ILE A 378 3.13 17.71 -0.77
C ILE A 378 4.09 17.69 0.42
N ASN A 379 5.33 17.25 0.25
CA ASN A 379 6.34 17.39 1.30
C ASN A 379 6.64 18.86 1.65
N ARG A 380 6.36 19.78 0.72
CA ARG A 380 6.46 21.23 0.96
C ARG A 380 5.17 21.82 1.51
N GLU A 381 4.08 21.05 1.55
CA GLU A 381 2.85 21.43 2.21
C GLU A 381 2.93 21.09 3.69
N ILE A 382 2.57 22.07 4.52
CA ILE A 382 2.47 21.82 5.95
C ILE A 382 1.10 21.17 6.18
N ASN A 383 1.13 19.88 6.51
CA ASN A 383 -0.07 19.08 6.77
C ASN A 383 0.02 18.53 8.20
N GLU A 384 -0.98 18.87 9.02
CA GLU A 384 -1.05 18.50 10.44
C GLU A 384 -1.34 17.01 10.66
N SER A 385 -2.10 16.35 9.77
CA SER A 385 -2.42 14.92 9.88
C SER A 385 -1.90 14.11 8.71
N VAL A 386 -1.46 12.89 9.02
CA VAL A 386 -0.97 11.90 8.04
C VAL A 386 -2.09 11.50 7.07
N GLU A 387 -3.31 11.33 7.57
CA GLU A 387 -4.49 11.00 6.75
C GLU A 387 -4.84 12.12 5.76
N TYR A 388 -4.83 13.38 6.20
CA TYR A 388 -5.10 14.50 5.32
C TYR A 388 -4.02 14.64 4.24
N ARG A 389 -2.75 14.42 4.62
CA ARG A 389 -1.64 14.39 3.65
C ARG A 389 -1.86 13.31 2.60
N ALA A 390 -2.25 12.10 3.01
CA ALA A 390 -2.54 11.00 2.10
C ALA A 390 -3.73 11.32 1.18
N ASN A 391 -4.83 11.85 1.71
CA ASN A 391 -6.01 12.23 0.92
C ASN A 391 -5.71 13.34 -0.11
N SER A 392 -4.94 14.36 0.28
CA SER A 392 -4.48 15.43 -0.63
C SER A 392 -3.60 14.88 -1.75
N LEU A 393 -2.71 13.94 -1.44
CA LEU A 393 -1.87 13.25 -2.42
C LEU A 393 -2.70 12.42 -3.39
N ILE A 394 -3.63 11.64 -2.87
CA ILE A 394 -4.57 10.83 -3.66
C ILE A 394 -5.33 11.74 -4.63
N TYR A 395 -5.87 12.88 -4.19
CA TYR A 395 -6.63 13.78 -5.05
C TYR A 395 -5.79 14.36 -6.21
N LYS A 396 -4.59 14.88 -5.91
CA LYS A 396 -3.71 15.48 -6.93
C LYS A 396 -3.24 14.45 -7.95
N VAL A 397 -2.85 13.28 -7.47
CA VAL A 397 -2.42 12.18 -8.33
C VAL A 397 -3.60 11.65 -9.14
N PHE A 398 -4.75 11.41 -8.51
CA PHE A 398 -5.96 11.00 -9.23
C PHE A 398 -6.33 11.99 -10.33
N GLY A 399 -6.28 13.31 -10.06
CA GLY A 399 -6.53 14.34 -11.07
C GLY A 399 -5.56 14.28 -12.25
N LEU A 400 -4.27 14.02 -12.01
CA LEU A 400 -3.27 13.80 -13.05
C LEU A 400 -3.63 12.61 -13.94
N TYR A 401 -3.92 11.45 -13.33
CA TYR A 401 -4.26 10.24 -14.06
C TYR A 401 -5.62 10.34 -14.77
N PHE A 402 -6.61 10.97 -14.15
CA PHE A 402 -7.92 11.22 -14.75
C PHE A 402 -7.78 12.07 -16.02
N MET A 403 -7.14 13.24 -15.90
CA MET A 403 -6.95 14.12 -17.06
C MET A 403 -6.18 13.39 -18.14
N GLN A 404 -5.12 12.67 -17.78
CA GLN A 404 -4.33 11.89 -18.70
C GLN A 404 -5.14 10.84 -19.49
N THR A 405 -5.95 10.03 -18.81
CA THR A 405 -6.67 8.93 -19.45
C THR A 405 -7.79 9.44 -20.35
N TYR A 406 -8.50 10.49 -19.92
CA TYR A 406 -9.75 10.89 -20.58
C TYR A 406 -9.61 12.08 -21.52
N ILE A 407 -8.63 12.98 -21.37
CA ILE A 407 -8.56 14.21 -22.17
C ILE A 407 -8.44 13.92 -23.68
N GLY A 408 -7.67 12.91 -24.07
CA GLY A 408 -7.56 12.48 -25.46
C GLY A 408 -8.87 11.90 -26.02
N ILE A 409 -9.61 11.16 -25.19
CA ILE A 409 -10.89 10.56 -25.59
C ILE A 409 -11.96 11.66 -25.71
N PHE A 410 -12.00 12.61 -24.77
CA PHE A 410 -12.87 13.78 -24.86
C PHE A 410 -12.58 14.63 -26.08
N TYR A 411 -11.31 14.82 -26.42
CA TYR A 411 -10.91 15.52 -27.62
C TYR A 411 -11.47 14.85 -28.88
N HIS A 412 -11.32 13.52 -29.01
CA HIS A 412 -11.89 12.77 -30.12
C HIS A 412 -13.42 12.82 -30.17
N ALA A 413 -14.08 12.74 -29.01
CA ALA A 413 -15.54 12.79 -28.92
C ALA A 413 -16.12 14.17 -29.28
N LEU A 414 -15.52 15.25 -28.78
CA LEU A 414 -16.03 16.62 -28.93
C LEU A 414 -15.67 17.24 -30.28
N LEU A 415 -14.45 17.03 -30.78
CA LEU A 415 -13.99 17.68 -32.01
C LEU A 415 -14.42 16.92 -33.27
N HIS A 416 -14.13 15.60 -33.34
CA HIS A 416 -14.39 14.83 -34.56
C HIS A 416 -15.86 14.40 -34.68
N ARG A 417 -16.62 14.39 -33.57
CA ARG A 417 -18.07 14.07 -33.49
C ARG A 417 -18.46 12.81 -34.27
N ASN A 418 -17.53 11.87 -34.41
CA ASN A 418 -17.70 10.65 -35.19
C ASN A 418 -17.58 9.44 -34.25
N PHE A 419 -18.72 8.75 -34.08
CA PHE A 419 -18.80 7.59 -33.19
C PHE A 419 -17.93 6.42 -33.64
N MET A 420 -17.69 6.27 -34.95
CA MET A 420 -16.89 5.16 -35.48
C MET A 420 -15.40 5.34 -35.18
N THR A 421 -14.87 6.54 -35.38
CA THR A 421 -13.47 6.84 -35.03
C THR A 421 -13.26 6.80 -33.52
N LEU A 422 -14.21 7.33 -32.75
CA LEU A 422 -14.18 7.25 -31.28
C LEU A 422 -14.15 5.80 -30.79
N ARG A 423 -15.01 4.93 -31.35
CA ARG A 423 -15.04 3.50 -31.02
C ARG A 423 -13.71 2.81 -31.35
N GLN A 424 -13.12 3.08 -32.51
CA GLN A 424 -11.82 2.53 -32.88
C GLN A 424 -10.71 2.97 -31.92
N VAL A 425 -10.66 4.26 -31.57
CA VAL A 425 -9.67 4.78 -30.61
C VAL A 425 -9.87 4.18 -29.23
N LEU A 426 -11.12 4.02 -28.77
CA LEU A 426 -11.45 3.37 -27.49
C LEU A 426 -10.98 1.92 -27.46
N ILE A 427 -11.32 1.12 -28.48
CA ILE A 427 -10.93 -0.30 -28.57
C ILE A 427 -9.40 -0.44 -28.58
N GLN A 428 -8.71 0.36 -29.40
CA GLN A 428 -7.26 0.33 -29.49
C GLN A 428 -6.61 0.70 -28.15
N ARG A 429 -7.06 1.80 -27.53
CA ARG A 429 -6.53 2.23 -26.23
C ARG A 429 -6.78 1.19 -25.14
N LEU A 430 -7.98 0.61 -25.05
CA LEU A 430 -8.34 -0.41 -24.05
C LEU A 430 -7.56 -1.72 -24.21
N ILE A 431 -7.45 -2.25 -25.43
CA ILE A 431 -6.71 -3.49 -25.67
C ILE A 431 -5.23 -3.28 -25.37
N ILE A 432 -4.64 -2.20 -25.89
CA ILE A 432 -3.22 -1.92 -25.68
C ILE A 432 -2.95 -1.62 -24.20
N SER A 433 -3.83 -0.88 -23.50
CA SER A 433 -3.66 -0.62 -22.07
C SER A 433 -3.73 -1.89 -21.24
N GLN A 434 -4.66 -2.82 -21.55
CA GLN A 434 -4.78 -4.09 -20.81
C GLN A 434 -3.54 -4.98 -20.98
N VAL A 435 -3.05 -5.09 -22.22
CA VAL A 435 -1.82 -5.85 -22.52
C VAL A 435 -0.62 -5.20 -21.85
N PHE A 436 -0.51 -3.88 -21.96
CA PHE A 436 0.57 -3.11 -21.37
C PHE A 436 0.61 -3.24 -19.85
N TRP A 437 -0.56 -3.14 -19.20
CA TRP A 437 -0.70 -3.30 -17.76
C TRP A 437 -0.29 -4.70 -17.30
N THR A 438 -0.79 -5.75 -17.98
CA THR A 438 -0.39 -7.14 -17.71
C THR A 438 1.13 -7.35 -17.83
N LEU A 439 1.75 -6.72 -18.83
CA LEU A 439 3.20 -6.78 -19.03
C LEU A 439 3.96 -6.03 -17.92
N MET A 440 3.49 -4.85 -17.54
CA MET A 440 4.10 -4.06 -16.48
C MET A 440 4.01 -4.75 -15.12
N ASP A 441 2.87 -5.34 -14.79
CA ASP A 441 2.62 -5.89 -13.45
C ASP A 441 3.17 -7.31 -13.29
N GLY A 442 3.10 -8.14 -14.34
CA GLY A 442 3.64 -9.49 -14.29
C GLY A 442 5.14 -9.55 -14.59
N SER A 443 5.56 -8.94 -15.71
CA SER A 443 6.89 -9.18 -16.27
C SER A 443 7.97 -8.31 -15.62
N LEU A 444 7.69 -7.02 -15.34
CA LEU A 444 8.72 -6.14 -14.78
C LEU A 444 9.17 -6.54 -13.36
N PRO A 445 8.29 -6.90 -12.42
CA PRO A 445 8.70 -7.37 -11.10
C PRO A 445 9.57 -8.63 -11.18
N TYR A 446 9.19 -9.58 -12.05
CA TYR A 446 9.94 -10.81 -12.26
C TYR A 446 11.33 -10.54 -12.89
N LEU A 447 11.39 -9.68 -13.91
CA LEU A 447 12.65 -9.25 -14.52
C LEU A 447 13.55 -8.53 -13.51
N LYS A 448 12.99 -7.64 -12.68
CA LYS A 448 13.72 -6.94 -11.61
C LYS A 448 14.26 -7.91 -10.57
N TYR A 449 13.48 -8.91 -10.16
CA TYR A 449 13.94 -10.00 -9.29
C TYR A 449 15.10 -10.78 -9.91
N SER A 450 14.94 -11.22 -11.17
CA SER A 450 15.95 -11.99 -11.91
C SER A 450 17.25 -11.20 -12.05
N TYR A 451 17.16 -9.92 -12.39
CA TYR A 451 18.30 -9.01 -12.50
C TYR A 451 19.01 -8.80 -11.16
N ARG A 452 18.28 -8.54 -10.06
CA ARG A 452 18.86 -8.40 -8.71
C ARG A 452 19.61 -9.65 -8.29
N LYS A 453 19.00 -10.81 -8.50
CA LYS A 453 19.59 -12.13 -8.22
C LYS A 453 20.85 -12.38 -9.05
N PHE A 454 20.82 -12.05 -10.34
CA PHE A 454 21.98 -12.16 -11.23
C PHE A 454 23.13 -11.24 -10.78
N ARG A 455 22.83 -9.97 -10.48
CA ARG A 455 23.81 -8.99 -10.00
C ARG A 455 24.48 -9.43 -8.69
N ALA A 456 23.70 -9.93 -7.73
CA ALA A 456 24.23 -10.43 -6.46
C ALA A 456 25.18 -11.63 -6.66
N ARG A 457 24.82 -12.57 -7.55
CA ARG A 457 25.69 -13.70 -7.92
C ARG A 457 26.98 -13.26 -8.60
N LYS A 458 26.90 -12.29 -9.53
CA LYS A 458 28.07 -11.75 -10.23
C LYS A 458 29.02 -11.05 -9.26
N LYS A 459 28.49 -10.23 -8.34
CA LYS A 459 29.28 -9.56 -7.29
C LYS A 459 30.03 -10.57 -6.42
N LYS A 460 29.34 -11.61 -5.93
CA LYS A 460 29.98 -12.69 -5.15
C LYS A 460 31.05 -13.45 -5.93
N LYS A 461 30.83 -13.73 -7.23
CA LYS A 461 31.84 -14.38 -8.08
C LYS A 461 33.07 -13.51 -8.30
N SER A 462 32.91 -12.18 -8.28
CA SER A 462 34.02 -11.23 -8.36
C SER A 462 34.79 -11.09 -7.05
N GLU A 463 34.14 -11.32 -5.91
CA GLU A 463 34.72 -11.19 -4.57
C GLU A 463 35.30 -12.52 -4.02
N GLY A 464 34.98 -13.67 -4.61
CA GLY A 464 35.43 -14.99 -4.15
C GLY A 464 36.21 -15.80 -5.20
N GLY A 465 37.47 -16.11 -4.89
CA GLY A 465 38.22 -17.24 -5.49
C GLY A 465 37.60 -18.60 -5.12
N PRO A 466 38.09 -19.72 -5.69
CA PRO A 466 37.39 -21.00 -5.63
C PRO A 466 37.55 -21.65 -4.25
N SER A 467 36.51 -21.65 -3.43
CA SER A 467 36.44 -22.60 -2.30
C SER A 467 35.05 -23.20 -2.09
N THR A 468 35.00 -24.48 -2.46
CA THR A 468 34.60 -25.64 -1.66
C THR A 468 33.47 -25.47 -0.65
N GLY A 469 32.27 -25.86 -1.06
CA GLY A 469 31.11 -26.05 -0.21
C GLY A 469 29.86 -25.91 -1.06
N ARG A 470 29.07 -26.99 -1.20
CA ARG A 470 27.83 -26.99 -1.99
C ARG A 470 27.06 -25.71 -1.72
N ILE A 471 26.95 -24.85 -2.73
CA ILE A 471 26.29 -23.55 -2.68
C ILE A 471 24.90 -23.79 -2.10
N GLN A 472 24.73 -23.50 -0.81
CA GLN A 472 23.45 -23.66 -0.16
C GLN A 472 22.52 -22.69 -0.88
N ILE A 473 21.57 -23.28 -1.61
CA ILE A 473 20.58 -22.62 -2.44
C ILE A 473 20.04 -21.41 -1.67
N ALA A 474 20.19 -20.21 -2.25
CA ALA A 474 19.76 -18.91 -1.71
C ALA A 474 18.70 -19.06 -0.61
N SER A 475 19.02 -18.60 0.60
CA SER A 475 18.17 -18.79 1.77
C SER A 475 16.76 -18.25 1.46
N ARG A 476 15.72 -18.84 2.06
CA ARG A 476 14.33 -18.42 1.79
C ARG A 476 14.12 -16.92 2.01
N VAL A 477 14.70 -16.40 3.09
CA VAL A 477 14.67 -14.97 3.44
C VAL A 477 15.33 -14.13 2.36
N GLU A 478 16.46 -14.58 1.82
CA GLU A 478 17.14 -13.90 0.72
C GLU A 478 16.31 -13.91 -0.57
N LYS A 479 15.60 -15.01 -0.88
CA LYS A 479 14.68 -15.04 -2.02
C LYS A 479 13.54 -14.06 -1.85
N GLU A 480 12.99 -13.92 -0.65
CA GLU A 480 11.93 -12.95 -0.34
C GLU A 480 12.46 -11.51 -0.42
N TYR A 481 13.65 -11.23 0.12
CA TYR A 481 14.29 -9.91 0.03
C TYR A 481 14.57 -9.47 -1.42
N PHE A 482 14.96 -10.39 -2.31
CA PHE A 482 15.18 -10.02 -3.71
C PHE A 482 13.89 -9.69 -4.47
N LYS A 483 12.72 -10.13 -3.99
CA LYS A 483 11.45 -9.75 -4.61
C LYS A 483 11.27 -8.23 -4.47
N PRO A 484 10.73 -7.55 -5.49
CA PRO A 484 10.42 -6.14 -5.34
C PRO A 484 9.34 -5.95 -4.27
N THR A 485 9.50 -4.92 -3.45
CA THR A 485 8.47 -4.47 -2.50
C THR A 485 7.20 -4.10 -3.28
N TYR A 486 6.05 -4.46 -2.72
CA TYR A 486 4.75 -3.98 -3.21
C TYR A 486 4.61 -2.50 -2.85
N SER A 487 4.96 -1.63 -3.80
CA SER A 487 5.05 -0.18 -3.62
C SER A 487 4.38 0.52 -4.80
N ALA A 488 3.73 1.67 -4.55
CA ALA A 488 3.17 2.48 -5.61
C ALA A 488 4.25 2.94 -6.61
N SER A 489 3.87 3.04 -7.89
CA SER A 489 4.72 3.46 -9.02
C SER A 489 5.26 4.88 -8.90
N ILE A 490 4.60 5.69 -8.05
CA ILE A 490 4.76 7.13 -7.90
C ILE A 490 5.77 7.53 -6.83
N GLY A 491 6.09 6.65 -5.88
CA GLY A 491 7.12 6.92 -4.88
C GLY A 491 7.00 6.07 -3.62
N VAL A 492 8.05 6.13 -2.79
CA VAL A 492 8.15 5.41 -1.51
C VAL A 492 7.16 5.97 -0.47
N GLU A 493 6.69 7.21 -0.63
CA GLU A 493 5.80 7.87 0.34
C GLU A 493 4.35 7.34 0.36
N LEU A 494 3.88 6.73 -0.74
CA LEU A 494 2.73 5.83 -0.69
C LEU A 494 3.29 4.41 -0.57
N GLU A 495 3.57 3.98 0.65
CA GLU A 495 4.15 2.65 0.93
C GLU A 495 3.22 1.47 0.54
N ASP A 496 2.02 1.72 0.03
CA ASP A 496 1.10 0.67 -0.40
C ASP A 496 0.92 0.71 -1.94
N GLY A 497 1.31 -0.37 -2.62
CA GLY A 497 0.96 -0.60 -4.05
C GLY A 497 -0.56 -0.57 -4.33
N LEU A 498 -1.37 -0.64 -3.27
CA LEU A 498 -2.82 -0.59 -3.30
C LEU A 498 -3.38 0.65 -3.99
N PHE A 499 -2.63 1.76 -3.95
CA PHE A 499 -3.06 2.99 -4.59
C PHE A 499 -3.18 2.81 -6.11
N ASP A 500 -2.18 2.20 -6.75
CA ASP A 500 -2.18 1.99 -8.20
C ASP A 500 -3.30 1.02 -8.60
N ASP A 501 -3.46 -0.06 -7.84
CA ASP A 501 -4.53 -1.05 -8.03
C ASP A 501 -5.93 -0.42 -7.90
N SER A 502 -6.14 0.43 -6.89
CA SER A 502 -7.42 1.12 -6.68
C SER A 502 -7.67 2.19 -7.74
N LEU A 503 -6.62 2.86 -8.19
CA LEU A 503 -6.66 3.87 -9.24
C LEU A 503 -7.07 3.25 -10.59
N GLU A 504 -6.56 2.08 -10.91
CA GLU A 504 -6.97 1.33 -12.09
C GLU A 504 -8.48 1.06 -12.09
N LEU A 505 -9.03 0.52 -10.99
CA LEU A 505 -10.47 0.25 -10.89
C LEU A 505 -11.30 1.55 -11.00
N ALA A 506 -10.82 2.64 -10.42
CA ALA A 506 -11.48 3.95 -10.53
C ALA A 506 -11.49 4.47 -11.98
N LEU A 507 -10.37 4.32 -12.70
CA LEU A 507 -10.28 4.69 -14.11
C LEU A 507 -11.14 3.78 -15.00
N GLN A 508 -11.17 2.48 -14.73
CA GLN A 508 -12.06 1.55 -15.43
C GLN A 508 -13.54 1.92 -15.21
N PHE A 509 -13.92 2.21 -13.96
CA PHE A 509 -15.27 2.65 -13.63
C PHE A 509 -15.65 3.94 -14.38
N GLY A 510 -14.73 4.92 -14.43
CA GLY A 510 -14.94 6.15 -15.19
C GLY A 510 -15.07 5.92 -16.70
N MET A 511 -14.32 4.97 -17.28
CA MET A 511 -14.44 4.60 -18.69
C MET A 511 -15.84 4.07 -19.01
N ILE A 512 -16.37 3.18 -18.16
CA ILE A 512 -17.74 2.65 -18.29
C ILE A 512 -18.76 3.79 -18.18
N MET A 513 -18.64 4.64 -17.17
CA MET A 513 -19.62 5.70 -16.93
C MET A 513 -19.65 6.77 -18.02
N MET A 514 -18.51 7.09 -18.63
CA MET A 514 -18.41 8.17 -19.62
C MET A 514 -18.56 7.69 -21.06
N PHE A 515 -18.16 6.46 -21.39
CA PHE A 515 -18.03 6.02 -22.77
C PHE A 515 -18.81 4.74 -23.12
N ALA A 516 -19.54 4.12 -22.19
CA ALA A 516 -20.32 2.91 -22.48
C ALA A 516 -21.35 3.09 -23.61
N CYS A 517 -21.87 4.29 -23.86
CA CYS A 517 -22.77 4.51 -25.01
C CYS A 517 -22.04 4.46 -26.36
N ALA A 518 -20.79 4.93 -26.42
CA ALA A 518 -19.99 4.88 -27.65
C ALA A 518 -19.52 3.45 -27.93
N PHE A 519 -19.22 2.70 -26.86
CA PHE A 519 -18.81 1.32 -26.92
C PHE A 519 -19.44 0.53 -25.76
N PRO A 520 -20.60 -0.13 -25.99
CA PRO A 520 -21.29 -0.89 -24.95
C PRO A 520 -20.59 -2.17 -24.48
N LEU A 521 -19.60 -2.66 -25.24
CA LEU A 521 -18.91 -3.93 -25.00
C LEU A 521 -17.66 -3.79 -24.11
#